data_AF-A0AA36IW07-F1
#
_entry.id   AF-A0AA36IW07-F1
#
_cell.length_a   1.000
_cell.length_b   1.000
_cell.length_c   1.000
_cell.angle_alpha   90.00
_cell.angle_beta   90.00
_cell.angle_gamma   90.00
#
_symmetry.space_group_name_H-M   'P 1'
#
loop_
_entity.id
_entity.type
_entity.pdbx_description
1 polymer ?
#
loop_
_entity_poly.entity_id
_entity_poly.type
_entity_poly.pdbx_seq_one_letter_code
_entity_poly.pdbx_strand_id
1 'polypeptide(L)' 'DEAELVVATLRAGLAEKGKAWLQQEVAAKAQLQLRALARRLDVRERVAGSNVTKADLAAAVVEKLCPQ' A
#
# COMPACT_ATOMS: atom_id res chain seq x y z
N ASP A 1 7.02 -12.22 -8.26
CA ASP A 1 5.65 -11.70 -8.06
C ASP A 1 5.71 -10.18 -8.16
N GLU A 2 4.99 -9.53 -9.10
CA GLU A 2 5.14 -8.08 -9.35
C GLU A 2 4.81 -7.25 -8.10
N ALA A 3 3.78 -7.64 -7.35
CA ALA A 3 3.38 -6.97 -6.11
C ALA A 3 4.46 -7.06 -5.02
N GLU A 4 5.21 -8.16 -4.95
CA GLU A 4 6.30 -8.32 -3.99
C GLU A 4 7.46 -7.36 -4.27
N LEU A 5 7.84 -7.21 -5.56
CA LEU A 5 8.88 -6.26 -5.95
C LEU A 5 8.46 -4.83 -5.60
N VAL A 6 7.20 -4.47 -5.85
CA VAL A 6 6.67 -3.14 -5.49
C VAL A 6 6.69 -2.94 -3.97
N VAL A 7 6.30 -3.92 -3.17
CA VAL A 7 6.41 -3.84 -1.70
C VAL A 7 7.85 -3.61 -1.26
N ALA A 8 8.82 -4.32 -1.84
CA ALA A 8 10.23 -4.15 -1.52
C ALA A 8 10.72 -2.72 -1.86
N THR A 9 10.38 -2.20 -3.04
CA THR A 9 10.70 -0.83 -3.44
C THR A 9 10.08 0.22 -2.53
N LEU A 10 8.80 0.04 -2.14
CA LEU A 10 8.11 0.96 -1.24
C LEU A 10 8.74 0.94 0.16
N ARG A 11 9.22 -0.22 0.65
CA ARG A 11 9.95 -0.32 1.93
C ARG A 11 11.32 0.35 1.86
N ALA A 12 12.07 0.12 0.78
CA ALA A 12 13.37 0.75 0.58
C ALA A 12 13.23 2.28 0.53
N GLY A 13 12.32 2.81 -0.29
CA GLY A 13 12.11 4.25 -0.37
C GLY A 13 11.47 4.84 0.89
N LEU A 14 10.67 4.08 1.66
CA LEU A 14 10.24 4.50 2.99
C LEU A 14 11.44 4.71 3.92
N ALA A 15 12.41 3.79 3.92
CA ALA A 15 13.61 3.90 4.74
C ALA A 15 14.51 5.09 4.32
N GLU A 16 14.60 5.38 3.02
CA GLU A 16 15.46 6.45 2.49
C GLU A 16 14.81 7.84 2.50
N LYS A 17 13.52 7.92 2.16
CA LYS A 17 12.81 9.20 1.91
C LYS A 17 11.71 9.48 2.93
N GLY A 18 11.34 8.51 3.75
CA GLY A 18 10.36 8.65 4.81
C GLY A 18 8.90 8.51 4.37
N LYS A 19 8.00 8.68 5.35
CA LYS A 19 6.56 8.42 5.22
C LYS A 19 5.86 9.29 4.17
N ALA A 20 6.26 10.56 4.03
CA ALA A 20 5.63 11.48 3.08
C ALA A 20 5.82 11.02 1.62
N TRP A 21 7.00 10.52 1.28
CA TRP A 21 7.27 9.92 -0.03
C TRP A 21 6.42 8.67 -0.26
N LEU A 22 6.33 7.79 0.74
CA LEU A 22 5.52 6.58 0.66
C LEU A 22 4.05 6.91 0.37
N GLN A 23 3.48 7.91 1.05
CA GLN A 23 2.10 8.34 0.83
C GLN A 23 1.86 8.83 -0.61
N GLN A 24 2.79 9.61 -1.17
CA GLN A 24 2.70 10.09 -2.55
C GLN A 24 2.78 8.94 -3.56
N GLU A 25 3.74 8.03 -3.39
CA GLU A 25 3.91 6.88 -4.29
C GLU A 25 2.68 5.95 -4.27
N VAL A 26 2.15 5.66 -3.09
CA VAL A 26 0.97 4.82 -2.94
C VAL A 26 -0.27 5.53 -3.50
N ALA A 27 -0.43 6.84 -3.29
CA ALA A 27 -1.53 7.61 -3.85
C ALA A 27 -1.49 7.67 -5.39
N ALA A 28 -0.30 7.63 -5.99
CA ALA A 28 -0.11 7.60 -7.44
C ALA A 28 -0.47 6.24 -8.08
N LYS A 29 -0.47 5.13 -7.32
CA LYS A 29 -0.81 3.80 -7.86
C LYS A 29 -2.27 3.69 -8.30
N ALA A 30 -2.52 2.82 -9.27
CA ALA A 30 -3.88 2.46 -9.66
C ALA A 30 -4.56 1.61 -8.58
N GLN A 31 -5.89 1.70 -8.48
CA GLN A 31 -6.68 0.92 -7.51
C GLN A 31 -6.44 -0.59 -7.63
N LEU A 32 -6.26 -1.12 -8.85
CA LEU A 32 -5.95 -2.52 -9.10
C LEU A 32 -4.62 -2.94 -8.45
N GLN A 33 -3.57 -2.13 -8.61
CA GLN A 33 -2.27 -2.37 -7.98
C GLN A 33 -2.38 -2.30 -6.46
N LEU A 34 -3.11 -1.32 -5.93
CA LEU A 34 -3.33 -1.21 -4.48
C LEU A 34 -4.07 -2.42 -3.91
N ARG A 35 -5.03 -3.02 -4.65
CA ARG A 35 -5.66 -4.29 -4.24
C ARG A 35 -4.67 -5.45 -4.22
N ALA A 36 -3.79 -5.54 -5.22
CA ALA A 36 -2.75 -6.57 -5.24
C ALA A 36 -1.78 -6.41 -4.06
N LEU A 37 -1.35 -5.18 -3.78
CA LEU A 37 -0.50 -4.86 -2.63
C LEU A 37 -1.20 -5.17 -1.30
N ALA A 38 -2.45 -4.76 -1.14
CA ALA A 38 -3.26 -5.05 0.04
C ALA A 38 -3.38 -6.56 0.27
N ARG A 39 -3.66 -7.34 -0.78
CA ARG A 39 -3.71 -8.81 -0.70
C ARG A 39 -2.34 -9.40 -0.32
N ARG A 40 -1.24 -8.87 -0.85
CA ARG A 40 0.11 -9.34 -0.55
C ARG A 40 0.54 -9.04 0.88
N LEU A 41 0.13 -7.88 1.40
CA LEU A 41 0.40 -7.42 2.76
C LEU A 41 -0.60 -7.99 3.79
N ASP A 42 -1.43 -8.96 3.38
CA ASP A 42 -2.51 -9.56 4.18
C ASP A 42 -3.41 -8.50 4.84
N VAL A 43 -3.70 -7.43 4.12
CA VAL A 43 -4.70 -6.42 4.49
C VAL A 43 -6.07 -7.00 4.17
N ARG A 44 -6.54 -7.96 4.99
CA ARG A 44 -7.84 -8.62 4.78
C ARG A 44 -9.00 -7.89 5.44
N GLU A 45 -8.77 -7.23 6.57
CA GLU A 45 -9.88 -6.73 7.41
C GLU A 45 -10.46 -5.38 6.98
N ARG A 46 -9.66 -4.45 6.44
CA ARG A 46 -10.19 -3.14 6.02
C ARG A 46 -10.84 -3.11 4.63
N VAL A 47 -10.68 -4.19 3.86
CA VAL A 47 -10.96 -4.20 2.42
C VAL A 47 -12.12 -5.14 2.05
N ALA A 48 -12.70 -5.83 3.03
CA ALA A 48 -13.74 -6.84 2.81
C ALA A 48 -15.15 -6.25 2.55
N GLY A 49 -15.32 -4.93 2.67
CA GLY A 49 -16.57 -4.25 2.33
C GLY A 49 -16.68 -3.93 0.84
N SER A 50 -17.88 -4.05 0.26
CA SER A 50 -18.16 -3.69 -1.15
C SER A 50 -17.86 -2.23 -1.53
N ASN A 51 -17.50 -1.37 -0.57
CA ASN A 51 -17.36 0.08 -0.76
C ASN A 51 -15.96 0.64 -0.51
N VAL A 52 -14.93 -0.21 -0.63
CA VAL A 52 -13.54 0.21 -0.41
C VAL A 52 -13.06 1.09 -1.57
N THR A 53 -12.69 2.32 -1.24
CA THR A 53 -12.17 3.28 -2.20
C THR A 53 -10.67 3.09 -2.45
N LYS A 54 -10.15 3.72 -3.50
CA LYS A 54 -8.70 3.83 -3.73
C LYS A 54 -7.97 4.41 -2.52
N ALA A 55 -8.57 5.38 -1.83
CA ALA A 55 -7.97 6.04 -0.66
C ALA A 55 -7.88 5.08 0.54
N ASP A 56 -8.91 4.27 0.79
CA ASP A 56 -8.89 3.26 1.86
C ASP A 56 -7.78 2.23 1.63
N LEU A 57 -7.66 1.75 0.39
CA LEU A 57 -6.59 0.83 0.00
C LEU A 57 -5.20 1.45 0.19
N ALA A 58 -5.03 2.71 -0.24
CA ALA A 58 -3.77 3.43 -0.09
C ALA A 58 -3.40 3.59 1.39
N ALA A 59 -4.33 4.03 2.23
CA ALA A 59 -4.12 4.18 3.66
C ALA A 59 -3.73 2.85 4.32
N ALA A 60 -4.45 1.78 4.02
CA ALA A 60 -4.18 0.48 4.60
C ALA A 60 -2.83 -0.11 4.17
N VAL A 61 -2.41 0.12 2.91
CA VAL A 61 -1.08 -0.25 2.43
C VAL A 61 0.01 0.55 3.15
N VAL A 62 -0.17 1.87 3.30
CA VAL A 62 0.80 2.73 4.02
C VAL A 62 0.94 2.31 5.47
N GLU A 63 -0.17 2.06 6.18
CA GLU A 63 -0.15 1.63 7.58
C GLU A 63 0.54 0.27 7.77
N LYS A 64 0.37 -0.67 6.86
CA LYS A 64 1.11 -1.95 6.93
C LYS A 64 2.60 -1.82 6.63
N LEU A 65 2.99 -0.88 5.78
CA LEU A 65 4.39 -0.65 5.44
C LEU A 65 5.13 0.20 6.48
N CYS A 66 4.39 1.02 7.23
CA CYS A 66 4.92 1.89 8.29
C CYS A 66 4.17 1.63 9.61
N PRO A 67 4.36 0.46 10.26
CA PRO A 67 3.80 0.20 11.58
C PRO A 67 4.39 1.21 12.58
N GLN A 68 3.53 1.89 13.33
CA GLN A 68 3.94 2.74 14.45
C GLN A 68 4.43 1.90 15.63
#